data_AF-A0A4S9WZH2-F1
#
_entry.id   AF-A0A4S9WZH2-F1
#
_cell.length_a   1.000
_cell.length_b   1.000
_cell.length_c   1.000
_cell.angle_alpha   90.00
_cell.angle_beta   90.00
_cell.angle_gamma   90.00
#
_symmetry.space_group_name_H-M   'P 1'
#
loop_
_entity.id
_entity.type
_entity.pdbx_description
1 polymer ?
#
loop_
_entity_poly.entity_id
_entity_poly.type
_entity_poly.pdbx_seq_one_letter_code
_entity_poly.pdbx_strand_id
1 'polypeptide(L)'
;MVAPSAPHADIQNNSGSLTFDAPVSAPRHRDLFKDVKVPRTVNFNPNVPSGANWIRALDQQNTTNVDWNDHFYRQRLRSLQAVDEMVDGLFERLKSHDLLDNTYIFYSSDNGFHIGQHRMQPGKSTGCEEDINVPLIVRGPNVPINETTQLVSSHTDIAATIFSIANIPLRDDFDGSPIPLTAPAIESATSKRREHVQVEYWGFAGGEGIYDRRLHVNNTFKGIRIVGEGYDLYYQIWCTNEHELYDMFKDPGQMKNLLLDDSRVDVVAGHSIERVVERLDALLMVQKSCTGEVCREPWRSLHPDGKVMTLEDAMASRYDKFYEKQVKVEWDFCHNGYVPEAEGPMFEDRGVEFRDDGFMWPDWV
;
A
#
# COMPACT_ATOMS: atom_id res chain seq x y z
N MET A 1 16.69 -10.03 12.35
CA MET A 1 15.27 -10.06 11.97
C MET A 1 14.65 -11.31 12.57
N VAL A 2 13.52 -11.17 13.26
CA VAL A 2 12.72 -12.30 13.76
C VAL A 2 11.41 -12.28 12.97
N ALA A 3 11.18 -13.28 12.13
CA ALA A 3 10.04 -13.34 11.21
C ALA A 3 9.46 -14.76 11.24
N PRO A 4 8.62 -15.09 12.24
CA PRO A 4 7.97 -16.38 12.29
C PRO A 4 6.95 -16.52 11.16
N SER A 5 6.66 -17.75 10.75
CA SER A 5 5.67 -18.02 9.69
C SER A 5 4.24 -17.72 10.14
N ALA A 6 3.91 -17.88 11.43
CA ALA A 6 2.60 -17.53 11.94
C ALA A 6 2.32 -16.02 11.76
N PRO A 7 1.08 -15.60 11.42
CA PRO A 7 -0.14 -16.40 11.34
C PRO A 7 -0.52 -16.84 9.91
N HIS A 8 0.45 -17.16 9.04
CA HIS A 8 0.16 -17.68 7.69
C HIS A 8 -0.71 -18.94 7.73
N ALA A 9 -1.42 -19.19 6.62
CA ALA A 9 -2.16 -20.41 6.39
C ALA A 9 -1.30 -21.67 6.61
N ASP A 10 -1.95 -22.78 6.98
CA ASP A 10 -1.29 -24.07 6.96
C ASP A 10 -1.12 -24.54 5.51
N ILE A 11 0.12 -24.60 5.04
CA ILE A 11 0.45 -24.96 3.67
C ILE A 11 0.87 -26.41 3.62
N GLN A 12 0.06 -27.25 2.99
CA GLN A 12 0.37 -28.65 2.79
C GLN A 12 0.78 -28.89 1.33
N ASN A 13 1.89 -29.60 1.13
CA ASN A 13 2.34 -30.04 -0.18
C ASN A 13 2.00 -31.51 -0.37
N ASN A 14 0.94 -31.77 -1.15
CA ASN A 14 0.50 -33.11 -1.48
C ASN A 14 0.87 -33.42 -2.94
N SER A 15 2.02 -34.06 -3.13
CA SER A 15 2.49 -34.55 -4.44
C SER A 15 2.58 -33.45 -5.52
N GLY A 16 3.02 -32.25 -5.15
CA GLY A 16 3.19 -31.12 -6.08
C GLY A 16 1.99 -30.17 -6.16
N SER A 17 0.89 -30.46 -5.46
CA SER A 17 -0.21 -29.52 -5.27
C SER A 17 -0.12 -28.89 -3.89
N LEU A 18 -0.04 -27.55 -3.85
CA LEU A 18 -0.14 -26.78 -2.63
C LEU A 18 -1.61 -26.61 -2.26
N THR A 19 -1.96 -26.97 -1.03
CA THR A 19 -3.28 -26.71 -0.45
C THR A 19 -3.12 -25.86 0.79
N PHE A 20 -3.99 -24.86 0.93
CA PHE A 20 -4.03 -23.97 2.07
C PHE A 20 -5.19 -24.33 3.00
N ASP A 21 -4.93 -24.29 4.31
CA ASP A 21 -5.92 -24.45 5.36
C ASP A 21 -5.72 -23.39 6.46
N ALA A 22 -6.65 -23.32 7.40
CA ALA A 22 -6.58 -22.39 8.52
C ALA A 22 -5.28 -22.57 9.33
N PRO A 23 -4.67 -21.48 9.82
CA PRO A 23 -3.43 -21.58 10.59
C PRO A 23 -3.55 -22.51 11.80
N VAL A 24 -2.46 -23.24 12.08
CA VAL A 24 -2.40 -24.13 13.25
C VAL A 24 -1.90 -23.33 14.46
N SER A 25 -2.75 -23.21 15.48
CA SER A 25 -2.39 -22.59 16.75
C SER A 25 -1.61 -23.52 17.67
N ALA A 26 -0.81 -22.98 18.58
CA ALA A 26 -0.24 -23.77 19.66
C ALA A 26 -1.34 -24.42 20.52
N PRO A 27 -1.15 -25.67 21.02
CA PRO A 27 -2.19 -26.37 21.79
C PRO A 27 -2.72 -25.59 23.00
N ARG A 28 -1.87 -24.78 23.64
CA ARG A 28 -2.22 -23.93 24.79
C ARG A 28 -3.17 -22.77 24.46
N HIS A 29 -3.26 -22.37 23.18
CA HIS A 29 -4.09 -21.24 22.72
C HIS A 29 -5.40 -21.67 22.06
N ARG A 30 -5.66 -22.98 21.95
CA ARG A 30 -6.81 -23.55 21.22
C ARG A 30 -8.18 -23.02 21.68
N ASP A 31 -8.26 -22.59 22.94
CA ASP A 31 -9.49 -22.14 23.60
C ASP A 31 -9.64 -20.61 23.63
N LEU A 32 -8.69 -19.84 23.09
CA LEU A 32 -8.78 -18.37 23.01
C LEU A 32 -9.73 -17.93 21.89
N PHE A 33 -10.23 -16.68 21.95
CA PHE A 33 -11.01 -16.01 20.89
C PHE A 33 -12.24 -16.79 20.37
N LYS A 34 -12.93 -17.55 21.23
CA LYS A 34 -13.99 -18.50 20.81
C LYS A 34 -15.05 -17.88 19.92
N ASP A 35 -15.49 -16.67 20.24
CA ASP A 35 -16.62 -16.00 19.58
C ASP A 35 -16.19 -14.89 18.63
N VAL A 36 -14.88 -14.70 18.45
CA VAL A 36 -14.37 -13.66 17.56
C VAL A 36 -14.70 -14.02 16.10
N LYS A 37 -15.10 -13.02 15.34
CA LYS A 37 -15.41 -13.13 13.91
C LYS A 37 -14.52 -12.17 13.14
N VAL A 38 -14.39 -12.41 11.84
CA VAL A 38 -13.78 -11.40 10.97
C VAL A 38 -14.56 -10.09 11.13
N PRO A 39 -13.90 -8.92 11.24
CA PRO A 39 -14.58 -7.64 11.23
C PRO A 39 -15.59 -7.54 10.08
N ARG A 40 -16.86 -7.31 10.42
CA ARG A 40 -17.96 -7.15 9.44
C ARG A 40 -18.01 -5.70 8.96
N THR A 41 -16.92 -5.24 8.37
CA THR A 41 -16.80 -3.91 7.75
C THR A 41 -17.75 -3.78 6.56
N VAL A 42 -17.97 -2.55 6.08
CA VAL A 42 -18.86 -2.25 4.94
C VAL A 42 -18.48 -3.02 3.67
N ASN A 43 -17.19 -3.32 3.50
CA ASN A 43 -16.66 -4.10 2.39
C ASN A 43 -16.60 -5.62 2.67
N PHE A 44 -17.05 -6.10 3.83
CA PHE A 44 -17.11 -7.54 4.10
C PHE A 44 -18.30 -8.19 3.36
N ASN A 45 -18.01 -9.05 2.38
CA ASN A 45 -18.98 -9.81 1.58
C ASN A 45 -20.22 -9.01 1.11
N PRO A 46 -20.05 -7.85 0.46
CA PRO A 46 -21.11 -6.90 0.17
C PRO A 46 -22.13 -7.49 -0.82
N ASN A 47 -23.38 -7.01 -0.76
CA ASN A 47 -24.47 -7.44 -1.67
C ASN A 47 -24.22 -7.02 -3.13
N VAL A 48 -23.51 -5.91 -3.34
CA VAL A 48 -23.09 -5.43 -4.66
C VAL A 48 -21.56 -5.44 -4.68
N PRO A 49 -20.92 -6.05 -5.70
CA PRO A 49 -19.46 -6.03 -5.80
C PRO A 49 -18.96 -4.61 -6.13
N SER A 50 -17.79 -4.26 -5.62
CA SER A 50 -17.05 -3.03 -5.96
C SER A 50 -15.76 -3.38 -6.71
N GLY A 51 -14.89 -2.39 -6.92
CA GLY A 51 -13.60 -2.60 -7.57
C GLY A 51 -13.67 -2.61 -9.09
N ALA A 52 -12.57 -3.04 -9.70
CA ALA A 52 -12.46 -3.40 -11.10
C ALA A 52 -11.85 -4.80 -11.25
N ASN A 53 -11.55 -5.20 -12.49
CA ASN A 53 -10.88 -6.46 -12.81
C ASN A 53 -11.63 -7.68 -12.22
N TRP A 54 -10.92 -8.74 -11.85
CA TRP A 54 -11.47 -10.01 -11.37
C TRP A 54 -12.24 -9.86 -10.04
N ILE A 55 -11.89 -8.87 -9.21
CA ILE A 55 -12.55 -8.63 -7.90
C ILE A 55 -14.03 -8.31 -8.11
N ARG A 56 -14.36 -7.49 -9.11
CA ARG A 56 -15.74 -7.11 -9.43
C ARG A 56 -16.59 -8.30 -9.89
N ALA A 57 -15.97 -9.36 -10.39
CA ALA A 57 -16.63 -10.56 -10.89
C ALA A 57 -16.86 -11.63 -9.81
N LEU A 58 -16.43 -11.42 -8.56
CA LEU A 58 -16.57 -12.39 -7.49
C LEU A 58 -18.03 -12.56 -7.06
N ASP A 59 -18.46 -13.82 -6.93
CA ASP A 59 -19.76 -14.17 -6.37
C ASP A 59 -19.84 -13.84 -4.88
N GLN A 60 -21.04 -13.46 -4.41
CA GLN A 60 -21.26 -13.28 -2.98
C GLN A 60 -21.11 -14.62 -2.24
N GLN A 61 -20.39 -14.60 -1.13
CA GLN A 61 -20.14 -15.79 -0.32
C GLN A 61 -21.40 -16.20 0.45
N ASN A 62 -21.66 -17.51 0.49
CA ASN A 62 -22.76 -18.08 1.28
C ASN A 62 -22.39 -18.22 2.77
N THR A 63 -23.36 -18.56 3.61
CA THR A 63 -23.18 -18.70 5.06
C THR A 63 -22.07 -19.66 5.44
N THR A 64 -21.97 -20.82 4.79
CA THR A 64 -20.93 -21.82 5.10
C THR A 64 -19.52 -21.27 4.87
N ASN A 65 -19.32 -20.53 3.78
CA ASN A 65 -18.04 -19.88 3.47
C ASN A 65 -17.75 -18.75 4.48
N VAL A 66 -18.75 -17.92 4.81
CA VAL A 66 -18.61 -16.87 5.83
C VAL A 66 -18.25 -17.44 7.22
N ASP A 67 -18.87 -18.55 7.61
CA ASP A 67 -18.57 -19.25 8.88
C ASP A 67 -17.16 -19.84 8.87
N TRP A 68 -16.70 -20.34 7.71
CA TRP A 68 -15.32 -20.78 7.53
C TRP A 68 -14.32 -19.62 7.67
N ASN A 69 -14.63 -18.46 7.09
CA ASN A 69 -13.80 -17.27 7.21
C ASN A 69 -13.69 -16.78 8.67
N ASP A 70 -14.76 -16.90 9.47
CA ASP A 70 -14.70 -16.67 10.92
C ASP A 70 -13.84 -17.71 11.64
N HIS A 71 -13.87 -18.97 11.22
CA HIS A 71 -12.96 -19.98 11.73
C HIS A 71 -11.49 -19.65 11.39
N PHE A 72 -11.19 -19.33 10.13
CA PHE A 72 -9.85 -18.98 9.67
C PHE A 72 -9.29 -17.78 10.45
N TYR A 73 -10.09 -16.73 10.64
CA TYR A 73 -9.69 -15.55 11.40
C TYR A 73 -9.40 -15.86 12.88
N ARG A 74 -10.25 -16.64 13.54
CA ARG A 74 -9.98 -17.10 14.92
C ARG A 74 -8.68 -17.90 15.00
N GLN A 75 -8.43 -18.77 14.03
CA GLN A 75 -7.20 -19.54 13.96
C GLN A 75 -5.96 -18.68 13.76
N ARG A 76 -6.02 -17.63 12.92
CA ARG A 76 -4.96 -16.60 12.81
C ARG A 76 -4.67 -15.92 14.15
N LEU A 77 -5.71 -15.48 14.87
CA LEU A 77 -5.51 -14.83 16.17
C LEU A 77 -4.88 -15.78 17.20
N ARG A 78 -5.31 -17.05 17.21
CA ARG A 78 -4.74 -18.06 18.11
C ARG A 78 -3.29 -18.40 17.77
N SER A 79 -2.92 -18.48 16.49
CA SER A 79 -1.54 -18.72 16.09
C SER A 79 -0.66 -17.50 16.37
N LEU A 80 -1.19 -16.28 16.22
CA LEU A 80 -0.50 -15.04 16.56
C LEU A 80 -0.15 -14.92 18.05
N GLN A 81 -0.91 -15.55 18.96
CA GLN A 81 -0.57 -15.53 20.40
C GLN A 81 0.79 -16.16 20.71
N ALA A 82 1.23 -17.17 19.95
CA ALA A 82 2.58 -17.71 20.11
C ALA A 82 3.66 -16.73 19.63
N VAL A 83 3.34 -15.86 18.67
CA VAL A 83 4.21 -14.76 18.23
C VAL A 83 4.27 -13.68 19.30
N ASP A 84 3.14 -13.34 19.91
CA ASP A 84 3.08 -12.36 21.01
C ASP A 84 3.91 -12.80 22.22
N GLU A 85 3.78 -14.07 22.65
CA GLU A 85 4.64 -14.66 23.70
C GLU A 85 6.13 -14.66 23.32
N MET A 86 6.45 -14.88 22.04
CA MET A 86 7.83 -14.81 21.54
C MET A 86 8.37 -13.37 21.59
N VAL A 87 7.54 -12.38 21.28
CA VAL A 87 7.89 -10.96 21.41
C VAL A 87 8.16 -10.63 22.88
N ASP A 88 7.29 -11.03 23.81
CA ASP A 88 7.51 -10.85 25.25
C ASP A 88 8.84 -11.48 25.72
N GLY A 89 9.10 -12.72 25.28
CA GLY A 89 10.36 -13.41 25.56
C GLY A 89 11.59 -12.69 25.00
N LEU A 90 11.49 -12.03 23.84
CA LEU A 90 12.58 -11.20 23.29
C LEU A 90 12.85 -9.98 24.17
N PHE A 91 11.81 -9.30 24.64
CA PHE A 91 11.93 -8.14 25.52
C PHE A 91 12.53 -8.52 26.87
N GLU A 92 12.05 -9.59 27.49
CA GLU A 92 12.61 -10.10 28.75
C GLU A 92 14.08 -10.51 28.58
N ARG A 93 14.45 -11.09 27.42
CA ARG A 93 15.84 -11.42 27.15
C ARG A 93 16.71 -10.17 27.04
N LEU A 94 16.31 -9.18 26.26
CA LEU A 94 17.04 -7.91 26.14
C LEU A 94 17.20 -7.20 27.48
N LYS A 95 16.15 -7.22 28.31
CA LYS A 95 16.17 -6.66 29.67
C LYS A 95 17.13 -7.41 30.59
N SER A 96 17.12 -8.75 30.56
CA SER A 96 18.01 -9.58 31.41
C SER A 96 19.50 -9.42 31.10
N HIS A 97 19.83 -8.85 29.95
CA HIS A 97 21.21 -8.58 29.51
C HIS A 97 21.56 -7.07 29.51
N ASP A 98 20.69 -6.22 30.08
CA ASP A 98 20.87 -4.76 30.11
C ASP A 98 21.06 -4.12 28.71
N LEU A 99 20.51 -4.74 27.66
CA LEU A 99 20.61 -4.27 26.27
C LEU A 99 19.41 -3.44 25.83
N LEU A 100 18.30 -3.56 26.56
CA LEU A 100 17.00 -3.05 26.12
C LEU A 100 16.99 -1.53 25.88
N ASP A 101 17.65 -0.74 26.72
CA ASP A 101 17.66 0.73 26.61
C ASP A 101 18.53 1.25 25.45
N ASN A 102 19.45 0.43 24.94
CA ASN A 102 20.31 0.76 23.81
C ASN A 102 19.94 -0.02 22.54
N THR A 103 18.70 -0.50 22.44
CA THR A 103 18.22 -1.29 21.30
C THR A 103 17.02 -0.61 20.65
N TYR A 104 17.13 -0.35 19.34
CA TYR A 104 15.97 -0.03 18.51
C TYR A 104 15.23 -1.32 18.12
N ILE A 105 13.92 -1.32 18.25
CA ILE A 105 13.01 -2.42 17.93
C ILE A 105 11.97 -1.86 16.97
N PHE A 106 11.86 -2.49 15.80
CA PHE A 106 10.85 -2.20 14.79
C PHE A 106 9.93 -3.41 14.72
N TYR A 107 8.63 -3.19 14.88
CA TYR A 107 7.59 -4.20 14.71
C TYR A 107 6.73 -3.82 13.52
N SER A 108 6.68 -4.68 12.51
CA SER A 108 5.92 -4.48 11.27
C SER A 108 5.42 -5.81 10.70
N SER A 109 4.59 -5.73 9.65
CA SER A 109 4.20 -6.86 8.79
C SER A 109 4.68 -6.60 7.37
N ASP A 110 5.04 -7.64 6.60
CA ASP A 110 5.44 -7.49 5.19
C ASP A 110 4.30 -6.99 4.31
N ASN A 111 3.10 -7.49 4.58
CA ASN A 111 1.83 -7.11 3.96
C ASN A 111 0.69 -7.29 4.97
N GLY A 112 -0.47 -6.77 4.62
CA GLY A 112 -1.74 -7.00 5.30
C GLY A 112 -2.38 -8.33 4.88
N PHE A 113 -3.65 -8.52 5.22
CA PHE A 113 -4.37 -9.76 4.92
C PHE A 113 -5.89 -9.56 4.96
N HIS A 114 -6.55 -9.67 3.81
CA HIS A 114 -8.01 -9.66 3.73
C HIS A 114 -8.62 -11.05 4.00
N ILE A 115 -9.83 -11.05 4.56
CA ILE A 115 -10.68 -12.24 4.72
C ILE A 115 -12.14 -11.81 4.49
N GLY A 116 -12.70 -12.12 3.32
CA GLY A 116 -14.10 -11.78 3.01
C GLY A 116 -14.33 -10.34 2.56
N GLN A 117 -13.39 -9.42 2.79
CA GLN A 117 -13.45 -8.08 2.20
C GLN A 117 -13.48 -8.16 0.68
N HIS A 118 -14.32 -7.35 0.04
CA HIS A 118 -14.62 -7.38 -1.40
C HIS A 118 -15.03 -8.75 -1.93
N ARG A 119 -15.58 -9.62 -1.06
CA ARG A 119 -15.90 -11.04 -1.34
C ARG A 119 -14.68 -11.93 -1.59
N MET A 120 -13.47 -11.43 -1.37
CA MET A 120 -12.24 -12.21 -1.53
C MET A 120 -12.13 -13.28 -0.43
N GLN A 121 -11.46 -14.39 -0.77
CA GLN A 121 -11.10 -15.41 0.21
C GLN A 121 -9.92 -14.95 1.07
N PRO A 122 -9.57 -15.63 2.17
CA PRO A 122 -8.36 -15.32 2.93
C PRO A 122 -7.16 -15.16 1.99
N GLY A 123 -6.46 -14.03 2.03
CA GLY A 123 -5.39 -13.80 1.07
C GLY A 123 -4.74 -12.43 1.17
N LYS A 124 -3.96 -12.15 0.13
CA LYS A 124 -3.22 -10.91 -0.12
C LYS A 124 -3.03 -10.74 -1.63
N SER A 125 -2.22 -9.76 -2.04
CA SER A 125 -1.87 -9.45 -3.44
C SER A 125 -2.81 -8.46 -4.13
N THR A 126 -3.54 -7.63 -3.37
CA THR A 126 -4.40 -6.59 -3.93
C THR A 126 -4.02 -5.20 -3.42
N GLY A 127 -4.55 -4.18 -4.07
CA GLY A 127 -4.47 -2.78 -3.66
C GLY A 127 -5.42 -2.39 -2.53
N CYS A 128 -6.14 -3.35 -1.94
CA CYS A 128 -7.07 -3.09 -0.84
C CYS A 128 -6.33 -2.64 0.43
N GLU A 129 -6.96 -1.77 1.21
CA GLU A 129 -6.42 -1.22 2.46
C GLU A 129 -6.00 -2.33 3.43
N GLU A 130 -6.78 -3.42 3.48
CA GLU A 130 -6.49 -4.59 4.29
C GLU A 130 -5.18 -5.29 3.92
N ASP A 131 -4.68 -5.13 2.69
CA ASP A 131 -3.45 -5.74 2.18
C ASP A 131 -2.24 -4.81 2.27
N ILE A 132 -2.44 -3.49 2.19
CA ILE A 132 -1.34 -2.53 1.99
C ILE A 132 -1.03 -1.71 3.26
N ASN A 133 -2.01 -1.51 4.14
CA ASN A 133 -1.83 -0.73 5.36
C ASN A 133 -1.44 -1.63 6.54
N VAL A 134 -0.15 -1.70 6.81
CA VAL A 134 0.44 -2.57 7.85
C VAL A 134 0.79 -1.80 9.12
N PRO A 135 0.81 -2.46 10.29
CA PRO A 135 1.29 -1.80 11.51
C PRO A 135 2.78 -1.48 11.39
N LEU A 136 3.19 -0.33 11.93
CA LEU A 136 4.59 0.00 12.19
C LEU A 136 4.72 0.59 13.60
N ILE A 137 5.40 -0.11 14.49
CA ILE A 137 5.68 0.36 15.86
C ILE A 137 7.19 0.38 16.04
N VAL A 138 7.71 1.52 16.52
CA VAL A 138 9.13 1.70 16.78
C VAL A 138 9.35 2.02 18.25
N ARG A 139 10.31 1.33 18.87
CA ARG A 139 10.83 1.63 20.21
C ARG A 139 12.34 1.79 20.10
N GLY A 140 12.93 2.72 20.82
CA GLY A 140 14.39 2.78 20.96
C GLY A 140 14.85 4.02 21.71
N PRO A 141 16.17 4.23 21.79
CA PRO A 141 16.76 5.47 22.28
C PRO A 141 16.11 6.71 21.63
N ASN A 142 15.73 7.70 22.44
CA ASN A 142 15.12 8.97 22.00
C ASN A 142 13.78 8.88 21.24
N VAL A 143 13.20 7.69 21.10
CA VAL A 143 11.87 7.51 20.54
C VAL A 143 10.83 7.93 21.58
N PRO A 144 9.89 8.84 21.27
CA PRO A 144 8.91 9.30 22.24
C PRO A 144 7.96 8.16 22.64
N ILE A 145 7.61 8.14 23.93
CA ILE A 145 6.75 7.10 24.51
C ILE A 145 5.29 7.45 24.24
N ASN A 146 4.51 6.47 23.77
CA ASN A 146 3.07 6.61 23.53
C ASN A 146 2.71 7.74 22.56
N GLU A 147 3.60 8.01 21.61
CA GLU A 147 3.38 8.95 20.52
C GLU A 147 2.77 8.22 19.32
N THR A 148 1.81 8.84 18.64
CA THR A 148 1.26 8.36 17.37
C THR A 148 1.30 9.49 16.36
N THR A 149 1.65 9.18 15.12
CA THR A 149 1.74 10.16 14.04
C THR A 149 1.06 9.65 12.78
N GLN A 150 0.60 10.57 11.94
CA GLN A 150 0.00 10.29 10.63
C GLN A 150 1.00 10.55 9.49
N LEU A 151 2.30 10.67 9.80
CA LEU A 151 3.34 10.83 8.80
C LEU A 151 3.37 9.62 7.87
N VAL A 152 3.32 9.90 6.58
CA VAL A 152 3.37 8.88 5.53
C VAL A 152 4.71 8.16 5.55
N SER A 153 4.67 6.84 5.61
CA SER A 153 5.87 5.99 5.58
C SER A 153 5.60 4.70 4.82
N SER A 154 6.68 4.04 4.38
CA SER A 154 6.63 2.77 3.67
C SER A 154 7.80 1.88 4.07
N HIS A 155 7.73 0.58 3.73
CA HIS A 155 8.82 -0.36 4.01
C HIS A 155 10.18 0.06 3.43
N THR A 156 10.19 0.78 2.30
CA THR A 156 11.40 1.33 1.67
C THR A 156 12.16 2.29 2.61
N ASP A 157 11.47 2.93 3.57
CA ASP A 157 12.09 3.85 4.51
C ASP A 157 12.89 3.16 5.62
N ILE A 158 12.66 1.87 5.88
CA ILE A 158 13.29 1.17 7.01
C ILE A 158 14.81 1.14 6.83
N ALA A 159 15.29 0.85 5.61
CA ALA A 159 16.73 0.84 5.32
C ALA A 159 17.37 2.22 5.55
N ALA A 160 16.74 3.28 5.04
CA ALA A 160 17.18 4.66 5.23
C ALA A 160 17.19 5.06 6.72
N THR A 161 16.19 4.60 7.48
CA THR A 161 16.09 4.84 8.93
C THR A 161 17.22 4.17 9.70
N ILE A 162 17.55 2.91 9.37
CA ILE A 162 18.67 2.19 10.00
C ILE A 162 20.00 2.89 9.71
N PHE A 163 20.22 3.37 8.47
CA PHE A 163 21.41 4.15 8.12
C PHE A 163 21.51 5.42 8.96
N SER A 164 20.40 6.15 9.09
CA SER A 164 20.33 7.36 9.91
C SER A 164 20.65 7.07 11.39
N ILE A 165 20.08 6.01 11.97
CA ILE A 165 20.38 5.57 13.35
C ILE A 165 21.87 5.24 13.52
N ALA A 166 22.46 4.57 12.54
CA ALA A 166 23.88 4.19 12.56
C ALA A 166 24.83 5.35 12.23
N ASN A 167 24.30 6.56 11.98
CA ASN A 167 25.06 7.73 11.51
C ASN A 167 25.88 7.44 10.24
N ILE A 168 25.29 6.66 9.32
CA ILE A 168 25.85 6.34 8.00
C ILE A 168 25.17 7.26 6.98
N PRO A 169 25.95 7.90 6.07
CA PRO A 169 25.36 8.68 4.98
C PRO A 169 24.38 7.84 4.15
N LEU A 170 23.22 8.43 3.82
CA LEU A 170 22.28 7.79 2.89
C LEU A 170 22.92 7.64 1.51
N ARG A 171 22.51 6.60 0.80
CA ARG A 171 22.87 6.43 -0.60
C ARG A 171 21.86 7.14 -1.48
N ASP A 172 22.34 7.71 -2.59
CA ASP A 172 21.48 8.45 -3.52
C ASP A 172 20.43 7.55 -4.19
N ASP A 173 20.72 6.24 -4.28
CA ASP A 173 19.85 5.21 -4.86
C ASP A 173 18.83 4.62 -3.86
N PHE A 174 18.64 5.23 -2.69
CA PHE A 174 17.56 4.84 -1.78
C PHE A 174 16.25 5.53 -2.18
N ASP A 175 15.24 4.71 -2.46
CA ASP A 175 13.86 5.16 -2.74
C ASP A 175 13.14 5.63 -1.46
N GLY A 176 13.61 5.20 -0.29
CA GLY A 176 13.05 5.55 1.01
C GLY A 176 13.79 6.69 1.73
N SER A 177 13.06 7.40 2.59
CA SER A 177 13.56 8.49 3.44
C SER A 177 13.51 8.08 4.92
N PRO A 178 14.50 8.44 5.76
CA PRO A 178 14.47 8.08 7.18
C PRO A 178 13.16 8.44 7.86
N ILE A 179 12.57 7.50 8.59
CA ILE A 179 11.38 7.75 9.41
C ILE A 179 11.79 8.68 10.56
N PRO A 180 11.05 9.77 10.84
CA PRO A 180 11.35 10.65 11.95
C PRO A 180 11.07 9.92 13.26
N LEU A 181 12.11 9.65 14.05
CA LEU A 181 12.00 8.83 15.27
C LEU A 181 12.00 9.64 16.57
N THR A 182 12.36 10.93 16.54
CA THR A 182 12.40 11.79 17.75
C THR A 182 11.28 12.82 17.69
N ALA A 183 10.82 13.31 18.85
CA ALA A 183 9.74 14.31 18.89
C ALA A 183 10.03 15.57 18.03
N PRO A 184 11.24 16.19 18.08
CA PRO A 184 11.56 17.31 17.20
C PRO A 184 11.58 16.95 15.71
N ALA A 185 12.01 15.72 15.37
CA ALA A 185 12.03 15.27 13.99
C ALA A 185 10.62 15.01 13.46
N ILE A 186 9.74 14.44 14.28
CA ILE A 186 8.32 14.23 13.96
C ILE A 186 7.64 15.57 13.70
N GLU A 187 7.82 16.55 14.61
CA GLU A 187 7.27 17.90 14.46
C GLU A 187 7.78 18.59 13.19
N SER A 188 9.09 18.52 12.91
CA SER A 188 9.65 19.10 11.69
C SER A 188 9.19 18.40 10.41
N ALA A 189 8.77 17.14 10.48
CA ALA A 189 8.35 16.36 9.32
C ALA A 189 6.88 16.59 8.95
N THR A 190 6.06 17.11 9.86
CA THR A 190 4.62 17.34 9.62
C THR A 190 4.34 18.16 8.36
N SER A 191 5.21 19.08 7.98
CA SER A 191 5.06 19.92 6.77
C SER A 191 6.04 19.61 5.64
N LYS A 192 6.91 18.61 5.81
CA LYS A 192 8.01 18.31 4.87
C LYS A 192 8.06 16.86 4.42
N ARG A 193 7.32 15.97 5.07
CA ARG A 193 7.25 14.58 4.68
C ARG A 193 6.47 14.49 3.37
N ARG A 194 6.89 13.57 2.50
CA ARG A 194 6.13 13.21 1.30
C ARG A 194 4.70 12.81 1.67
N GLU A 195 3.79 13.04 0.75
CA GLU A 195 2.37 12.69 0.88
C GLU A 195 2.03 11.33 0.25
N HIS A 196 2.95 10.74 -0.51
CA HIS A 196 2.67 9.57 -1.33
C HIS A 196 3.37 8.29 -0.88
N VAL A 197 2.74 7.17 -1.21
CA VAL A 197 3.29 5.82 -1.18
C VAL A 197 2.89 5.11 -2.47
N GLN A 198 3.86 4.54 -3.17
CA GLN A 198 3.61 3.65 -4.29
C GLN A 198 3.26 2.26 -3.79
N VAL A 199 2.28 1.65 -4.45
CA VAL A 199 1.84 0.28 -4.23
C VAL A 199 1.86 -0.43 -5.57
N GLU A 200 2.54 -1.56 -5.65
CA GLU A 200 2.66 -2.30 -6.90
C GLU A 200 2.66 -3.80 -6.65
N TYR A 201 2.15 -4.52 -7.64
CA TYR A 201 2.13 -5.96 -7.62
C TYR A 201 2.25 -6.49 -9.04
N TRP A 202 3.00 -7.58 -9.21
CA TRP A 202 3.04 -8.35 -10.45
C TRP A 202 2.70 -9.81 -10.19
N GLY A 203 1.76 -10.36 -10.96
CA GLY A 203 1.44 -11.78 -10.89
C GLY A 203 -0.04 -12.08 -10.86
N PHE A 204 -0.37 -13.12 -10.10
CA PHE A 204 -1.72 -13.64 -9.92
C PHE A 204 -2.18 -13.45 -8.47
N ALA A 205 -3.49 -13.35 -8.26
CA ALA A 205 -4.07 -13.48 -6.92
C ALA A 205 -4.61 -14.91 -6.71
N GLY A 206 -4.61 -15.38 -5.48
CA GLY A 206 -5.16 -16.69 -5.12
C GLY A 206 -5.59 -16.73 -3.66
N GLY A 207 -6.66 -17.47 -3.37
CA GLY A 207 -7.14 -17.67 -2.01
C GLY A 207 -6.25 -18.64 -1.22
N GLU A 208 -5.85 -18.25 -0.02
CA GLU A 208 -5.13 -19.05 0.98
C GLU A 208 -6.09 -19.85 1.89
N GLY A 209 -7.23 -20.30 1.36
CA GLY A 209 -8.23 -21.08 2.09
C GLY A 209 -8.74 -22.29 1.29
N ILE A 210 -9.72 -23.00 1.87
CA ILE A 210 -10.32 -24.18 1.22
C ILE A 210 -11.34 -23.80 0.13
N TYR A 211 -11.82 -22.55 0.16
CA TYR A 211 -12.73 -21.96 -0.82
C TYR A 211 -11.94 -21.13 -1.85
N ASP A 212 -12.47 -21.07 -3.08
CA ASP A 212 -11.83 -20.45 -4.26
C ASP A 212 -10.36 -20.82 -4.47
N ARG A 213 -10.13 -22.00 -5.03
CA ARG A 213 -8.78 -22.50 -5.37
C ARG A 213 -8.29 -22.04 -6.75
N ARG A 214 -8.95 -21.04 -7.34
CA ARG A 214 -8.58 -20.51 -8.66
C ARG A 214 -7.43 -19.53 -8.49
N LEU A 215 -6.57 -19.47 -9.50
CA LEU A 215 -5.63 -18.36 -9.66
C LEU A 215 -6.31 -17.30 -10.53
N HIS A 216 -6.41 -16.09 -10.01
CA HIS A 216 -6.90 -14.93 -10.72
C HIS A 216 -5.71 -14.30 -11.46
N VAL A 217 -5.67 -14.51 -12.77
CA VAL A 217 -4.65 -13.94 -13.67
C VAL A 217 -4.92 -12.47 -13.97
N ASN A 218 -3.95 -11.78 -14.57
CA ASN A 218 -4.05 -10.34 -14.87
C ASN A 218 -4.22 -9.48 -13.60
N ASN A 219 -3.63 -9.90 -12.48
CA ASN A 219 -3.65 -9.20 -11.19
C ASN A 219 -2.49 -8.21 -11.03
N THR A 220 -1.72 -7.96 -12.09
CA THR A 220 -0.64 -6.96 -12.08
C THR A 220 -1.24 -5.55 -12.05
N PHE A 221 -0.73 -4.69 -11.16
CA PHE A 221 -1.19 -3.31 -11.04
C PHE A 221 -0.09 -2.37 -10.53
N LYS A 222 -0.29 -1.08 -10.79
CA LYS A 222 0.45 0.03 -10.19
C LYS A 222 -0.56 0.96 -9.54
N GLY A 223 -0.24 1.46 -8.35
CA GLY A 223 -1.10 2.36 -7.63
C GLY A 223 -0.32 3.30 -6.71
N ILE A 224 -1.04 4.30 -6.23
CA ILE A 224 -0.52 5.33 -5.36
C ILE A 224 -1.55 5.64 -4.28
N ARG A 225 -1.08 5.62 -3.03
CA ARG A 225 -1.78 6.20 -1.90
C ARG A 225 -1.23 7.61 -1.68
N ILE A 226 -2.10 8.60 -1.57
CA ILE A 226 -1.72 9.99 -1.36
C ILE A 226 -2.53 10.61 -0.22
N VAL A 227 -1.84 11.18 0.76
CA VAL A 227 -2.41 11.66 2.02
C VAL A 227 -1.85 13.04 2.34
N GLY A 228 -2.74 14.02 2.44
CA GLY A 228 -2.38 15.39 2.79
C GLY A 228 -3.51 16.11 3.52
N GLU A 229 -3.40 17.43 3.64
CA GLU A 229 -4.43 18.23 4.30
C GLU A 229 -5.71 18.27 3.44
N GLY A 230 -6.78 17.63 3.92
CA GLY A 230 -8.09 17.65 3.24
C GLY A 230 -8.28 16.61 2.14
N TYR A 231 -7.30 15.75 1.86
CA TYR A 231 -7.46 14.59 0.96
C TYR A 231 -6.73 13.35 1.45
N ASP A 232 -7.35 12.20 1.18
CA ASP A 232 -6.80 10.87 1.38
C ASP A 232 -7.33 10.00 0.24
N LEU A 233 -6.49 9.72 -0.76
CA LEU A 233 -6.90 9.09 -2.01
C LEU A 233 -6.07 7.85 -2.32
N TYR A 234 -6.74 6.82 -2.85
CA TYR A 234 -6.08 5.67 -3.45
C TYR A 234 -6.44 5.61 -4.93
N TYR A 235 -5.43 5.66 -5.80
CA TYR A 235 -5.57 5.55 -7.25
C TYR A 235 -4.75 4.37 -7.77
N GLN A 236 -5.33 3.56 -8.65
CA GLN A 236 -4.66 2.41 -9.25
C GLN A 236 -5.06 2.20 -10.71
N ILE A 237 -4.15 1.58 -11.45
CA ILE A 237 -4.35 1.06 -12.79
C ILE A 237 -3.91 -0.41 -12.85
N TRP A 238 -4.83 -1.25 -13.31
CA TRP A 238 -4.57 -2.66 -13.58
C TRP A 238 -3.88 -2.83 -14.93
N CYS A 239 -3.19 -3.94 -15.13
CA CYS A 239 -2.61 -4.28 -16.43
C CYS A 239 -3.66 -4.48 -17.55
N THR A 240 -4.95 -4.56 -17.19
CA THR A 240 -6.09 -4.55 -18.11
C THR A 240 -6.50 -3.13 -18.54
N ASN A 241 -5.78 -2.08 -18.09
CA ASN A 241 -6.10 -0.66 -18.22
C ASN A 241 -7.39 -0.22 -17.52
N GLU A 242 -7.97 -1.08 -16.68
CA GLU A 242 -9.02 -0.66 -15.76
C GLU A 242 -8.42 0.21 -14.65
N HIS A 243 -9.13 1.26 -14.28
CA HIS A 243 -8.70 2.22 -13.28
C HIS A 243 -9.64 2.23 -12.07
N GLU A 244 -9.07 2.53 -10.92
CA GLU A 244 -9.86 2.76 -9.72
C GLU A 244 -9.38 4.00 -8.97
N LEU A 245 -10.34 4.77 -8.44
CA LEU A 245 -10.08 5.90 -7.56
C LEU A 245 -11.04 5.84 -6.36
N TYR A 246 -10.48 5.97 -5.16
CA TYR A 246 -11.22 5.99 -3.90
C TYR A 246 -10.88 7.22 -3.07
N ASP A 247 -11.92 7.84 -2.51
CA ASP A 247 -11.80 8.85 -1.45
C ASP A 247 -11.84 8.13 -0.10
N MET A 248 -10.67 7.92 0.50
CA MET A 248 -10.48 7.05 1.65
C MET A 248 -11.00 7.67 2.95
N PHE A 249 -11.20 9.00 2.99
CA PHE A 249 -11.92 9.64 4.08
C PHE A 249 -13.41 9.26 4.09
N LYS A 250 -14.03 9.20 2.91
CA LYS A 250 -15.46 8.90 2.78
C LYS A 250 -15.76 7.41 2.63
N ASP A 251 -14.83 6.67 2.05
CA ASP A 251 -14.95 5.27 1.67
C ASP A 251 -13.70 4.47 2.06
N PRO A 252 -13.41 4.34 3.37
CA PRO A 252 -12.25 3.58 3.85
C PRO A 252 -12.31 2.08 3.51
N GLY A 253 -13.48 1.58 3.11
CA GLY A 253 -13.66 0.21 2.64
C GLY A 253 -13.58 0.04 1.13
N GLN A 254 -13.23 1.08 0.36
CA GLN A 254 -13.07 1.01 -1.11
C GLN A 254 -14.28 0.39 -1.84
N MET A 255 -15.49 0.74 -1.41
CA MET A 255 -16.73 0.21 -1.96
C MET A 255 -17.27 0.99 -3.16
N LYS A 256 -16.76 2.19 -3.42
CA LYS A 256 -17.20 3.08 -4.48
C LYS A 256 -16.02 3.57 -5.32
N ASN A 257 -15.72 2.81 -6.38
CA ASN A 257 -14.80 3.28 -7.40
C ASN A 257 -15.41 4.50 -8.12
N LEU A 258 -14.74 5.66 -8.00
CA LEU A 258 -15.18 6.93 -8.55
C LEU A 258 -14.99 7.06 -10.08
N LEU A 259 -14.36 6.07 -10.72
CA LEU A 259 -14.13 6.05 -12.17
C LEU A 259 -15.10 5.16 -12.94
N LEU A 260 -16.07 4.56 -12.26
CA LEU A 260 -17.13 3.80 -12.91
C LEU A 260 -18.25 4.73 -13.40
N ASP A 261 -18.81 4.42 -14.57
CA ASP A 261 -19.91 5.18 -15.21
C ASP A 261 -21.15 5.36 -14.32
N ASP A 262 -21.37 4.47 -13.35
CA ASP A 262 -22.50 4.53 -12.42
C ASP A 262 -22.23 5.42 -11.18
N SER A 263 -21.01 5.93 -11.02
CA SER A 263 -20.63 6.79 -9.92
C SER A 263 -21.19 8.20 -10.13
N ARG A 264 -22.27 8.54 -9.43
CA ARG A 264 -22.86 9.90 -9.41
C ARG A 264 -22.05 10.86 -8.52
N VAL A 265 -20.77 11.03 -8.79
CA VAL A 265 -19.89 11.94 -8.05
C VAL A 265 -19.24 12.88 -9.04
N ASP A 266 -19.48 14.17 -8.87
CA ASP A 266 -18.87 15.18 -9.75
C ASP A 266 -17.55 15.70 -9.17
N VAL A 267 -17.28 15.47 -7.86
CA VAL A 267 -16.12 16.04 -7.16
C VAL A 267 -15.47 15.11 -6.12
N VAL A 268 -14.13 15.17 -6.05
CA VAL A 268 -13.27 14.51 -5.06
C VAL A 268 -12.18 15.50 -4.62
N ALA A 269 -11.87 15.56 -3.33
CA ALA A 269 -10.96 16.56 -2.76
C ALA A 269 -11.29 18.03 -3.16
N GLY A 270 -12.57 18.35 -3.37
CA GLY A 270 -13.01 19.69 -3.78
C GLY A 270 -12.83 20.03 -5.27
N HIS A 271 -12.39 19.07 -6.09
CA HIS A 271 -12.12 19.26 -7.53
C HIS A 271 -12.87 18.23 -8.37
N SER A 272 -13.01 18.46 -9.69
CA SER A 272 -13.58 17.46 -10.58
C SER A 272 -12.70 16.21 -10.64
N ILE A 273 -13.33 15.04 -10.79
CA ILE A 273 -12.63 13.76 -10.84
C ILE A 273 -11.56 13.75 -11.94
N GLU A 274 -11.92 14.17 -13.15
CA GLU A 274 -10.99 14.25 -14.30
C GLU A 274 -9.73 15.04 -13.94
N ARG A 275 -9.91 16.23 -13.35
CA ARG A 275 -8.80 17.11 -12.98
C ARG A 275 -7.88 16.45 -11.97
N VAL A 276 -8.43 15.76 -10.96
CA VAL A 276 -7.64 15.02 -9.96
C VAL A 276 -6.89 13.84 -10.59
N VAL A 277 -7.59 13.03 -11.40
CA VAL A 277 -7.01 11.88 -12.09
C VAL A 277 -5.83 12.28 -12.95
N GLU A 278 -5.90 13.39 -13.69
CA GLU A 278 -4.77 13.85 -14.51
C GLU A 278 -3.48 14.08 -13.72
N ARG A 279 -3.58 14.47 -12.43
CA ARG A 279 -2.40 14.69 -11.56
C ARG A 279 -1.94 13.39 -10.94
N LEU A 280 -2.87 12.58 -10.45
CA LEU A 280 -2.54 11.28 -9.88
C LEU A 280 -1.89 10.37 -10.92
N ASP A 281 -2.35 10.44 -12.15
CA ASP A 281 -1.79 9.71 -13.28
C ASP A 281 -0.39 10.21 -13.66
N ALA A 282 -0.19 11.52 -13.75
CA ALA A 282 1.13 12.09 -13.98
C ALA A 282 2.12 11.74 -12.85
N LEU A 283 1.66 11.77 -11.59
CA LEU A 283 2.45 11.37 -10.44
C LEU A 283 2.78 9.88 -10.46
N LEU A 284 1.80 9.03 -10.81
CA LEU A 284 1.98 7.59 -10.96
C LEU A 284 2.93 7.26 -12.11
N MET A 285 2.91 8.04 -13.20
CA MET A 285 3.86 7.92 -14.32
C MET A 285 5.30 8.09 -13.85
N VAL A 286 5.58 9.07 -12.98
CA VAL A 286 6.91 9.21 -12.36
C VAL A 286 7.21 8.01 -11.47
N GLN A 287 6.29 7.66 -10.57
CA GLN A 287 6.53 6.66 -9.54
C GLN A 287 6.72 5.25 -10.11
N LYS A 288 6.02 4.87 -11.19
CA LYS A 288 6.06 3.49 -11.70
C LYS A 288 7.45 3.01 -12.14
N SER A 289 8.37 3.92 -12.47
CA SER A 289 9.74 3.64 -12.93
C SER A 289 10.83 4.36 -12.13
N CYS A 290 10.47 5.11 -11.09
CA CYS A 290 11.39 5.94 -10.33
C CYS A 290 12.54 5.15 -9.69
N THR A 291 13.64 5.86 -9.40
CA THR A 291 14.70 5.39 -8.50
C THR A 291 15.24 6.55 -7.66
N GLY A 292 15.69 6.25 -6.44
CA GLY A 292 16.39 7.20 -5.56
C GLY A 292 15.58 8.46 -5.23
N GLU A 293 16.16 9.63 -5.48
CA GLU A 293 15.50 10.93 -5.23
C GLU A 293 14.20 11.09 -6.01
N VAL A 294 14.09 10.52 -7.22
CA VAL A 294 12.87 10.60 -8.04
C VAL A 294 11.68 9.96 -7.31
N CYS A 295 11.90 8.83 -6.61
CA CYS A 295 10.85 8.18 -5.81
C CYS A 295 10.48 8.98 -4.55
N ARG A 296 11.46 9.69 -3.99
CA ARG A 296 11.29 10.48 -2.75
C ARG A 296 10.59 11.80 -3.02
N GLU A 297 10.87 12.43 -4.16
CA GLU A 297 10.45 13.78 -4.53
C GLU A 297 9.83 13.83 -5.95
N PRO A 298 8.82 13.00 -6.29
CA PRO A 298 8.30 12.89 -7.65
C PRO A 298 7.62 14.18 -8.15
N TRP A 299 7.07 15.00 -7.25
CA TRP A 299 6.55 16.33 -7.61
C TRP A 299 7.63 17.24 -8.14
N ARG A 300 8.85 17.14 -7.61
CA ARG A 300 10.01 17.90 -8.07
C ARG A 300 10.50 17.43 -9.44
N SER A 301 10.32 16.15 -9.75
CA SER A 301 10.55 15.61 -11.10
C SER A 301 9.55 16.18 -12.11
N LEU A 302 8.29 16.38 -11.72
CA LEU A 302 7.29 17.04 -12.57
C LEU A 302 7.48 18.56 -12.63
N HIS A 303 7.92 19.19 -11.53
CA HIS A 303 8.09 20.64 -11.39
C HIS A 303 9.46 20.99 -10.81
N PRO A 304 10.52 21.02 -11.66
CA PRO A 304 11.89 21.23 -11.20
C PRO A 304 12.16 22.57 -10.51
N ASP A 305 11.27 23.55 -10.68
CA ASP A 305 11.33 24.86 -10.02
C ASP A 305 10.95 24.83 -8.53
N GLY A 306 10.48 23.68 -8.04
CA GLY A 306 10.11 23.47 -6.63
C GLY A 306 8.84 24.19 -6.19
N LYS A 307 8.02 24.68 -7.14
CA LYS A 307 6.74 25.35 -6.82
C LYS A 307 5.60 24.39 -6.52
N VAL A 308 5.77 23.10 -6.80
CA VAL A 308 4.78 22.03 -6.55
C VAL A 308 5.47 20.96 -5.72
N MET A 309 4.99 20.76 -4.50
CA MET A 309 5.49 19.73 -3.59
C MET A 309 4.37 18.79 -3.12
N THR A 310 3.12 19.13 -3.43
CA THR A 310 1.92 18.41 -3.01
C THR A 310 0.86 18.36 -4.13
N LEU A 311 -0.13 17.49 -3.96
CA LEU A 311 -1.31 17.45 -4.82
C LEU A 311 -2.07 18.77 -4.78
N GLU A 312 -2.14 19.41 -3.60
CA GLU A 312 -2.78 20.72 -3.43
C GLU A 312 -2.09 21.79 -4.28
N ASP A 313 -0.76 21.87 -4.26
CA ASP A 313 -0.01 22.79 -5.13
C ASP A 313 -0.29 22.50 -6.61
N ALA A 314 -0.37 21.23 -6.98
CA ALA A 314 -0.65 20.76 -8.34
C ALA A 314 -2.07 21.09 -8.83
N MET A 315 -2.99 21.46 -7.92
CA MET A 315 -4.35 21.92 -8.25
C MET A 315 -4.40 23.38 -8.71
N ALA A 316 -3.31 24.15 -8.68
CA ALA A 316 -3.30 25.50 -9.22
C ALA A 316 -3.61 25.49 -10.74
N SER A 317 -4.56 26.31 -11.19
CA SER A 317 -5.09 26.27 -12.57
C SER A 317 -4.06 26.57 -13.66
N ARG A 318 -2.96 27.25 -13.32
CA ARG A 318 -1.83 27.45 -14.24
C ARG A 318 -1.23 26.13 -14.75
N TYR A 319 -1.39 25.04 -14.00
CA TYR A 319 -0.87 23.71 -14.34
C TYR A 319 -1.86 22.83 -15.10
N ASP A 320 -3.12 23.27 -15.30
CA ASP A 320 -4.16 22.44 -15.94
C ASP A 320 -3.71 21.91 -17.31
N LYS A 321 -3.31 22.81 -18.21
CA LYS A 321 -2.83 22.45 -19.56
C LYS A 321 -1.60 21.54 -19.57
N PHE A 322 -0.80 21.56 -18.51
CA PHE A 322 0.37 20.68 -18.40
C PHE A 322 -0.09 19.26 -18.11
N TYR A 323 -0.94 19.06 -17.11
CA TYR A 323 -1.45 17.74 -16.72
C TYR A 323 -2.40 17.13 -17.75
N GLU A 324 -3.22 17.96 -18.42
CA GLU A 324 -4.07 17.55 -19.55
C GLU A 324 -3.24 16.91 -20.69
N LYS A 325 -2.03 17.42 -20.92
CA LYS A 325 -1.14 16.99 -22.02
C LYS A 325 -0.18 15.86 -21.65
N GLN A 326 -0.11 15.47 -20.38
CA GLN A 326 0.76 14.38 -19.96
C GLN A 326 0.37 13.08 -20.63
N VAL A 327 1.39 12.30 -21.03
CA VAL A 327 1.19 10.91 -21.43
C VAL A 327 0.61 10.16 -20.24
N LYS A 328 -0.46 9.40 -20.48
CA LYS A 328 -1.16 8.69 -19.41
C LYS A 328 -0.55 7.33 -19.13
N VAL A 329 -0.67 6.85 -17.89
CA VAL A 329 -0.25 5.49 -17.57
C VAL A 329 -1.16 4.51 -18.31
N GLU A 330 -0.54 3.59 -19.05
CA GLU A 330 -1.23 2.52 -19.76
C GLU A 330 -0.33 1.28 -19.78
N TRP A 331 -0.94 0.11 -19.94
CA TRP A 331 -0.25 -1.16 -20.12
C TRP A 331 -0.47 -1.68 -21.53
N ASP A 332 0.60 -2.17 -22.15
CA ASP A 332 0.53 -2.81 -23.47
C ASP A 332 -0.02 -4.24 -23.36
N PHE A 333 0.34 -4.96 -22.29
CA PHE A 333 -0.20 -6.28 -21.96
C PHE A 333 0.05 -6.66 -20.49
N CYS A 334 -0.72 -7.62 -19.97
CA CYS A 334 -0.51 -8.19 -18.64
C CYS A 334 0.65 -9.19 -18.61
N HIS A 335 1.51 -9.08 -17.60
CA HIS A 335 2.61 -10.03 -17.36
C HIS A 335 2.81 -10.33 -15.87
N ASN A 336 3.22 -11.56 -15.54
CA ASN A 336 3.41 -12.04 -14.16
C ASN A 336 4.78 -11.69 -13.57
N GLY A 337 5.28 -10.48 -13.82
CA GLY A 337 6.55 -9.99 -13.32
C GLY A 337 6.87 -8.63 -13.92
N TYR A 338 7.88 -7.95 -13.36
CA TYR A 338 8.35 -6.67 -13.88
C TYR A 338 9.00 -6.86 -15.26
N VAL A 339 8.30 -6.40 -16.30
CA VAL A 339 8.74 -6.40 -17.69
C VAL A 339 8.46 -5.01 -18.24
N PRO A 340 9.49 -4.15 -18.39
CA PRO A 340 9.31 -2.77 -18.84
C PRO A 340 8.50 -2.65 -20.14
N GLU A 341 8.69 -3.58 -21.08
CA GLU A 341 7.98 -3.61 -22.36
C GLU A 341 6.48 -3.91 -22.23
N ALA A 342 6.03 -4.42 -21.07
CA ALA A 342 4.62 -4.66 -20.79
C ALA A 342 3.93 -3.41 -20.23
N GLU A 343 4.68 -2.53 -19.54
CA GLU A 343 4.10 -1.40 -18.82
C GLU A 343 3.90 -0.15 -19.68
N GLY A 344 4.08 -0.21 -21.00
CA GLY A 344 3.78 0.92 -21.88
C GLY A 344 4.70 2.14 -21.64
N PRO A 345 4.17 3.39 -21.62
CA PRO A 345 4.97 4.59 -21.41
C PRO A 345 5.70 4.61 -20.05
N MET A 346 6.94 5.11 -20.06
CA MET A 346 7.77 5.33 -18.87
C MET A 346 8.13 6.81 -18.75
N PHE A 347 8.35 7.29 -17.52
CA PHE A 347 8.67 8.70 -17.29
C PHE A 347 10.01 9.11 -17.91
N GLU A 348 11.00 8.23 -17.88
CA GLU A 348 12.35 8.47 -18.41
C GLU A 348 12.36 8.74 -19.92
N ASP A 349 11.44 8.09 -20.65
CA ASP A 349 11.40 8.14 -22.11
C ASP A 349 10.30 9.07 -22.64
N ARG A 350 9.16 9.15 -21.93
CA ARG A 350 7.93 9.81 -22.41
C ARG A 350 7.30 10.78 -21.41
N GLY A 351 7.87 10.91 -20.21
CA GLY A 351 7.47 11.92 -19.24
C GLY A 351 7.86 13.32 -19.68
N VAL A 352 7.02 14.31 -19.38
CA VAL A 352 7.32 15.72 -19.66
C VAL A 352 7.35 16.51 -18.37
N GLU A 353 8.48 17.18 -18.11
CA GLU A 353 8.64 18.12 -17.00
C GLU A 353 7.96 19.47 -17.30
N PHE A 354 7.44 20.13 -16.27
CA PHE A 354 6.88 21.47 -16.40
C PHE A 354 7.98 22.51 -16.67
N ARG A 355 7.76 23.39 -17.66
CA ARG A 355 8.64 24.52 -18.00
C ARG A 355 7.80 25.77 -18.19
N ASP A 356 8.08 26.80 -17.38
CA ASP A 356 7.28 28.03 -17.22
C ASP A 356 7.46 29.02 -18.39
N ASP A 357 7.37 28.55 -19.65
CA ASP A 357 7.46 29.38 -20.87
C ASP A 357 7.39 28.64 -22.22
N GLY A 358 7.36 27.30 -22.30
CA GLY A 358 7.04 26.61 -23.56
C GLY A 358 7.99 26.83 -24.75
N PHE A 359 9.24 27.27 -24.52
CA PHE A 359 10.28 27.35 -25.56
C PHE A 359 11.43 26.38 -25.26
N MET A 360 11.85 25.59 -26.26
CA MET A 360 13.11 24.86 -26.19
C MET A 360 14.27 25.78 -26.61
N TRP A 361 15.45 25.61 -26.01
CA TRP A 361 16.68 26.27 -26.48
C TRP A 361 17.08 25.95 -27.94
N PRO A 362 16.80 24.76 -28.52
CA PRO A 362 16.92 24.55 -29.97
C PRO A 362 15.90 25.30 -30.84
N ASP A 363 14.89 25.98 -30.28
CA ASP A 363 13.98 26.85 -31.06
C ASP A 363 14.56 28.27 -31.26
N TRP A 364 15.79 28.51 -30.78
CA TRP A 364 16.50 29.79 -30.87
C TRP A 364 17.82 29.74 -31.66
N VAL A 365 18.18 28.59 -32.25
CA VAL A 365 19.41 28.44 -33.06
C VAL A 365 19.13 27.78 -34.40
#